data_AF-A0A4S4CKC5-F1
#
_entry.id   AF-A0A4S4CKC5-F1
#
_cell.length_a   1.000
_cell.length_b   1.000
_cell.length_c   1.000
_cell.angle_alpha   90.00
_cell.angle_beta   90.00
_cell.angle_gamma   90.00
#
_symmetry.space_group_name_H-M   'P 1'
#
loop_
_entity.id
_entity.type
_entity.pdbx_description
1 polymer ?
#
loop_
_entity_poly.entity_id
_entity_poly.type
_entity_poly.pdbx_seq_one_letter_code
_entity_poly.pdbx_strand_id
1 'polypeptide(L)'
;MGVRATVLGNAHRARERFEEALQADPGHYRAITNLGNLSLEAGDAKAAEARYREALKLNAEYDGAHHNLGVALRRQGRVGEAVSAIRRGQRLSMRRSKDDTQAEMREQFAGSPLLRWIRIVVIAVIVVLVLLALRGLGH
;
A
#
# COMPACT_ATOMS: atom_id res chain seq x y z
N MET A 1 29.00 -3.24 27.47
CA MET A 1 27.87 -4.15 27.79
C MET A 1 26.48 -3.50 27.61
N GLY A 2 26.29 -2.18 27.79
CA GLY A 2 24.94 -1.56 27.88
C GLY A 2 24.08 -1.54 26.60
N VAL A 3 24.58 -1.02 25.48
CA VAL A 3 23.73 -0.81 24.28
C VAL A 3 23.18 -2.11 23.69
N ARG A 4 23.98 -3.19 23.69
CA ARG A 4 23.58 -4.49 23.12
C ARG A 4 22.52 -5.19 23.98
N ALA A 5 22.61 -5.06 25.30
CA ALA A 5 21.59 -5.60 26.22
C ALA A 5 20.28 -4.82 26.12
N THR A 6 20.34 -3.50 25.99
CA THR A 6 19.15 -2.65 25.82
C THR A 6 18.43 -2.95 24.50
N VAL A 7 19.16 -3.10 23.40
CA VAL A 7 18.57 -3.43 22.09
C VAL A 7 17.88 -4.79 22.12
N LEU A 8 18.51 -5.81 22.73
CA LEU A 8 17.90 -7.14 22.87
C LEU A 8 16.65 -7.10 23.77
N GLY A 9 16.70 -6.36 24.89
CA GLY A 9 15.53 -6.19 25.77
C GLY A 9 14.36 -5.48 25.08
N ASN A 10 14.64 -4.50 24.22
CA ASN A 10 13.63 -3.82 23.43
C ASN A 10 13.03 -4.73 22.35
N ALA A 11 13.85 -5.54 21.69
CA ALA A 11 13.40 -6.49 20.68
C ALA A 11 12.49 -7.59 21.26
N HIS A 12 12.79 -8.07 22.48
CA HIS A 12 11.93 -9.03 23.17
C HIS A 12 10.55 -8.45 23.50
N ARG A 13 10.50 -7.27 24.12
CA ARG A 13 9.23 -6.58 24.40
C ARG A 13 8.44 -6.28 23.14
N ALA A 14 9.12 -5.84 22.08
CA ALA A 14 8.47 -5.59 20.79
C ALA A 14 7.85 -6.86 20.22
N ARG A 15 8.55 -8.00 20.31
CA ARG A 15 8.03 -9.30 19.87
C ARG A 15 6.76 -9.69 20.62
N GLU A 16 6.78 -9.62 21.96
CA GLU A 16 5.63 -9.95 22.80
C GLU A 16 4.40 -9.12 22.39
N ARG A 17 4.56 -7.81 22.19
CA ARG A 17 3.47 -6.92 21.76
C ARG A 17 2.88 -7.28 20.40
N PHE A 18 3.72 -7.66 19.43
CA PHE A 18 3.23 -8.08 18.13
C PHE A 18 2.59 -9.47 18.17
N GLU A 19 3.04 -10.36 19.05
CA GLU A 19 2.41 -11.66 19.27
C GLU A 19 1.04 -11.52 19.98
N GLU A 20 0.92 -10.66 20.98
CA GLU A 20 -0.37 -10.26 21.59
C GLU A 20 -1.34 -9.73 20.52
N ALA A 21 -0.86 -8.85 19.63
CA ALA A 21 -1.67 -8.34 18.53
C ALA A 21 -2.16 -9.45 17.59
N LEU A 22 -1.35 -10.48 17.35
CA LEU A 22 -1.74 -11.63 16.52
C LEU A 22 -2.67 -12.62 17.24
N GLN A 23 -2.60 -12.70 18.57
CA GLN A 23 -3.58 -13.45 19.35
C GLN A 23 -4.97 -12.79 19.26
N ALA A 24 -5.01 -11.45 19.30
CA ALA A 24 -6.25 -10.70 19.15
C ALA A 24 -6.78 -10.69 17.71
N ASP A 25 -5.88 -10.55 16.72
CA ASP A 25 -6.19 -10.55 15.30
C ASP A 25 -5.13 -11.34 14.50
N PRO A 26 -5.39 -12.62 14.18
CA PRO A 26 -4.49 -13.42 13.34
C PRO A 26 -4.26 -12.84 11.94
N GLY A 27 -5.16 -11.96 11.48
CA GLY A 27 -5.09 -11.27 10.19
C GLY A 27 -4.26 -9.98 10.22
N HIS A 28 -3.65 -9.63 11.35
CA HIS A 28 -2.95 -8.35 11.54
C HIS A 28 -1.60 -8.30 10.78
N TYR A 29 -1.66 -8.17 9.45
CA TYR A 29 -0.51 -8.23 8.53
C TYR A 29 0.62 -7.25 8.88
N ARG A 30 0.32 -6.10 9.52
CA ARG A 30 1.33 -5.14 10.00
C ARG A 30 2.15 -5.68 11.17
N ALA A 31 1.53 -6.47 12.06
CA ALA A 31 2.21 -7.09 13.19
C ALA A 31 3.10 -8.24 12.69
N ILE A 32 2.60 -9.04 11.75
CA ILE A 32 3.41 -10.06 11.04
C ILE A 32 4.63 -9.41 10.38
N THR A 33 4.44 -8.30 9.66
CA THR A 33 5.54 -7.55 9.05
C THR A 33 6.56 -7.07 10.08
N ASN A 34 6.12 -6.54 11.23
CA ASN A 34 7.03 -6.08 12.27
C ASN A 34 7.80 -7.23 12.95
N LEU A 35 7.19 -8.41 13.12
CA LEU A 35 7.92 -9.60 13.55
C LEU A 35 8.97 -10.04 12.52
N GLY A 36 8.68 -9.84 11.23
CA GLY A 36 9.66 -9.97 10.15
C GLY A 36 10.83 -8.99 10.29
N ASN A 37 10.56 -7.74 10.64
CA ASN A 37 11.60 -6.72 10.88
C ASN A 37 12.51 -7.14 12.04
N LEU A 38 11.94 -7.61 13.16
CA LEU A 38 12.73 -8.11 14.30
C LEU A 38 13.61 -9.31 13.91
N SER A 39 13.11 -10.19 13.04
CA SER A 39 13.88 -11.32 12.52
C SER A 39 15.05 -10.84 11.63
N LEU A 40 14.80 -9.82 10.81
CA LEU A 40 15.80 -9.20 9.96
C LEU A 40 16.89 -8.49 10.78
N GLU A 41 16.51 -7.79 11.84
CA GLU A 41 17.42 -7.15 12.80
C GLU A 41 18.29 -8.19 13.53
N ALA A 42 17.73 -9.35 13.86
CA ALA A 42 18.47 -10.49 14.41
C ALA A 42 19.39 -11.19 13.39
N GLY A 43 19.38 -10.77 12.12
CA GLY A 43 20.20 -11.33 11.05
C GLY A 43 19.54 -12.52 10.32
N ASP A 44 18.37 -12.98 10.77
CA ASP A 44 17.63 -14.06 10.13
C ASP A 44 16.77 -13.54 8.97
N ALA A 45 17.43 -13.31 7.84
CA ALA A 45 16.76 -12.86 6.63
C ALA A 45 15.77 -13.89 6.06
N LYS A 46 15.91 -15.18 6.39
CA LYS A 46 15.02 -16.24 5.89
C LYS A 46 13.71 -16.26 6.68
N ALA A 47 13.77 -16.13 8.01
CA ALA A 47 12.59 -15.95 8.84
C ALA A 47 11.86 -14.64 8.49
N ALA A 48 12.60 -13.56 8.26
CA ALA A 48 12.01 -12.29 7.82
C ALA A 48 11.23 -12.44 6.51
N GLU A 49 11.81 -13.09 5.49
CA GLU A 49 11.13 -13.37 4.22
C GLU A 49 9.82 -14.14 4.40
N ALA A 50 9.82 -15.18 5.25
CA ALA A 50 8.62 -15.97 5.51
C ALA A 50 7.49 -15.09 6.07
N ARG A 51 7.80 -14.23 7.05
CA ARG A 51 6.82 -13.29 7.64
C ARG A 51 6.34 -12.24 6.65
N TYR A 52 7.21 -11.67 5.82
CA TYR A 52 6.76 -10.71 4.81
C TYR A 52 5.85 -11.36 3.77
N ARG A 53 6.15 -12.60 3.34
CA ARG A 53 5.27 -13.33 2.43
C ARG A 53 3.93 -13.67 3.08
N GLU A 54 3.92 -14.02 4.36
CA GLU A 54 2.69 -14.23 5.12
C GLU A 54 1.84 -12.95 5.18
N ALA A 55 2.44 -11.81 5.53
CA ALA A 55 1.76 -10.52 5.49
C ALA A 55 1.18 -10.20 4.11
N LEU A 56 1.91 -10.54 3.03
CA LEU A 56 1.45 -10.34 1.65
C LEU A 56 0.36 -11.32 1.20
N LYS A 57 0.21 -12.48 1.85
CA LYS A 57 -0.96 -13.36 1.64
C LYS A 57 -2.23 -12.72 2.20
N LEU A 58 -2.11 -12.01 3.33
CA LEU A 58 -3.22 -11.31 3.97
C LEU A 58 -3.53 -9.98 3.28
N ASN A 59 -2.51 -9.24 2.84
CA ASN A 59 -2.66 -8.00 2.09
C ASN A 59 -1.60 -7.90 0.98
N ALA A 60 -2.00 -8.28 -0.23
CA ALA A 60 -1.12 -8.28 -1.40
C ALA A 60 -0.70 -6.87 -1.88
N GLU A 61 -1.42 -5.83 -1.47
CA GLU A 61 -1.18 -4.43 -1.83
C GLU A 61 -0.37 -3.67 -0.77
N TYR A 62 0.05 -4.34 0.30
CA TYR A 62 0.84 -3.69 1.34
C TYR A 62 2.27 -3.39 0.86
N ASP A 63 2.48 -2.15 0.45
CA ASP A 63 3.74 -1.62 -0.07
C ASP A 63 4.93 -1.83 0.89
N GLY A 64 4.71 -1.64 2.19
CA GLY A 64 5.72 -1.85 3.23
C GLY A 64 6.28 -3.27 3.26
N ALA A 65 5.42 -4.29 3.15
CA ALA A 65 5.89 -5.68 3.14
C ALA A 65 6.64 -6.05 1.85
N HIS A 66 6.28 -5.49 0.69
CA HIS A 66 7.05 -5.68 -0.55
C HIS A 66 8.44 -5.06 -0.46
N HIS A 67 8.56 -3.87 0.13
CA HIS A 67 9.86 -3.24 0.37
C HIS A 67 10.73 -4.09 1.29
N ASN A 68 10.19 -4.51 2.44
CA ASN A 68 10.94 -5.27 3.44
C ASN A 68 11.32 -6.68 2.94
N LEU A 69 10.45 -7.31 2.13
CA LEU A 69 10.78 -8.54 1.41
C LEU A 69 11.98 -8.34 0.49
N GLY A 70 12.02 -7.23 -0.25
CA GLY A 70 13.16 -6.90 -1.08
C GLY A 70 14.48 -6.75 -0.30
N VAL A 71 14.43 -6.13 0.88
CA VAL A 71 15.60 -6.02 1.77
C VAL A 71 16.05 -7.40 2.24
N ALA A 72 15.14 -8.26 2.69
CA ALA A 72 15.46 -9.62 3.12
C ALA A 72 16.08 -10.45 1.98
N LEU A 73 15.49 -10.42 0.79
CA LEU A 73 15.99 -11.12 -0.40
C LEU A 73 17.40 -10.64 -0.78
N ARG A 74 17.66 -9.33 -0.69
CA ARG A 74 18.99 -8.78 -0.94
C ARG A 74 20.03 -9.30 0.08
N ARG A 75 19.68 -9.38 1.37
CA ARG A 75 20.57 -9.95 2.40
C ARG A 75 20.88 -11.44 2.17
N GLN A 76 20.01 -12.16 1.46
CA GLN A 76 20.24 -13.54 1.04
C GLN A 76 20.99 -13.66 -0.31
N GLY A 77 21.41 -12.56 -0.93
CA GLY A 77 22.06 -12.57 -2.25
C GLY A 77 21.10 -12.74 -3.45
N ARG A 78 19.79 -12.78 -3.22
CA ARG A 78 18.76 -12.98 -4.26
C ARG A 78 18.36 -11.65 -4.90
N VAL A 79 19.33 -11.01 -5.56
CA VAL A 79 19.23 -9.62 -6.04
C VAL A 79 18.10 -9.42 -7.06
N GLY A 80 17.91 -10.34 -8.01
CA GLY A 80 16.85 -10.23 -9.02
C GLY A 80 15.44 -10.18 -8.41
N GLU A 81 15.18 -11.06 -7.44
CA GLU A 81 13.90 -11.09 -6.72
C GLU A 81 13.74 -9.85 -5.82
N ALA A 82 14.82 -9.39 -5.20
CA ALA A 82 14.82 -8.17 -4.40
C ALA A 82 14.38 -6.94 -5.22
N VAL A 83 14.93 -6.78 -6.42
CA VAL A 83 14.56 -5.68 -7.33
C VAL A 83 13.08 -5.77 -7.72
N SER A 84 12.59 -6.97 -8.02
CA SER A 84 11.18 -7.19 -8.36
C SER A 84 10.25 -6.78 -7.20
N ALA A 85 10.57 -7.21 -5.98
CA ALA A 85 9.81 -6.89 -4.77
C ALA A 85 9.79 -5.38 -4.48
N ILE A 86 10.97 -4.72 -4.52
CA ILE A 86 11.07 -3.26 -4.29
C ILE A 86 10.27 -2.49 -5.34
N ARG A 87 10.38 -2.84 -6.63
CA ARG A 87 9.61 -2.19 -7.70
C ARG A 87 8.12 -2.34 -7.49
N ARG A 88 7.66 -3.51 -7.00
CA ARG A 88 6.25 -3.72 -6.68
C ARG A 88 5.79 -2.82 -5.53
N GLY A 89 6.56 -2.75 -4.45
CA GLY A 89 6.28 -1.84 -3.33
C GLY A 89 6.19 -0.38 -3.77
N GLN A 90 7.14 0.09 -4.59
CA GLN A 90 7.14 1.45 -5.12
C GLN A 90 5.90 1.75 -5.99
N ARG A 91 5.50 0.81 -6.87
CA ARG A 91 4.28 0.98 -7.67
C ARG A 91 3.03 1.10 -6.81
N LEU A 92 2.91 0.27 -5.77
CA LEU A 92 1.78 0.30 -4.84
C LEU A 92 1.75 1.59 -4.03
N SER A 93 2.90 2.06 -3.54
CA SER A 93 3.03 3.34 -2.83
C SER A 93 2.58 4.52 -3.70
N MET A 94 3.03 4.56 -4.97
CA MET A 94 2.61 5.58 -5.93
C MET A 94 1.11 5.51 -6.24
N ARG A 95 0.55 4.30 -6.35
CA ARG A 95 -0.89 4.12 -6.58
C ARG A 95 -1.69 4.67 -5.40
N ARG A 96 -1.33 4.29 -4.16
CA ARG A 96 -1.98 4.80 -2.94
C ARG A 96 -1.95 6.31 -2.88
N SER A 97 -0.78 6.92 -3.08
CA SER A 97 -0.65 8.39 -3.06
C SER A 97 -1.53 9.07 -4.12
N LYS A 98 -1.63 8.51 -5.33
CA LYS A 98 -2.54 9.05 -6.36
C LYS A 98 -4.00 8.91 -5.97
N ASP A 99 -4.38 7.76 -5.41
CA ASP A 99 -5.75 7.50 -4.97
C ASP A 99 -6.15 8.44 -3.82
N ASP A 100 -5.24 8.69 -2.87
CA ASP A 100 -5.41 9.65 -1.77
C ASP A 100 -5.58 11.08 -2.31
N THR A 101 -4.68 11.53 -3.20
CA THR A 101 -4.80 12.84 -3.85
C THR A 101 -6.09 12.98 -4.66
N GLN A 102 -6.51 11.93 -5.37
CA GLN A 102 -7.77 11.94 -6.09
C GLN A 102 -8.98 11.99 -5.16
N ALA A 103 -8.94 11.29 -4.03
CA ALA A 103 -9.99 11.34 -3.03
C ALA A 103 -10.11 12.73 -2.42
N GLU A 104 -9.00 13.36 -2.04
CA GLU A 104 -8.95 14.74 -1.54
C GLU A 104 -9.50 15.73 -2.58
N MET A 105 -9.08 15.62 -3.84
CA MET A 105 -9.61 16.44 -4.92
C MET A 105 -11.12 16.22 -5.10
N ARG A 106 -11.57 14.97 -5.13
CA ARG A 106 -13.00 14.65 -5.25
C ARG A 106 -13.80 15.23 -4.10
N GLU A 107 -13.32 15.13 -2.87
CA GLU A 107 -13.98 15.67 -1.68
C GLU A 107 -14.08 17.20 -1.75
N GLN A 108 -12.97 17.87 -2.09
CA GLN A 108 -12.92 19.33 -2.27
C GLN A 108 -13.90 19.80 -3.35
N PHE A 109 -14.01 19.07 -4.47
CA PHE A 109 -14.87 19.46 -5.59
C PHE A 109 -16.32 18.95 -5.47
N ALA A 110 -16.58 17.89 -4.72
CA ALA A 110 -17.93 17.33 -4.51
C ALA A 110 -18.87 18.32 -3.81
N GLY A 111 -18.33 19.20 -2.96
CA GLY A 111 -19.10 20.27 -2.28
C GLY A 111 -19.42 21.49 -3.15
N SER A 112 -18.77 21.68 -4.30
CA SER A 112 -18.85 22.95 -5.03
C SER A 112 -20.14 23.08 -5.88
N PRO A 113 -21.00 24.09 -5.65
CA PRO A 113 -22.22 24.30 -6.46
C PRO A 113 -21.91 24.68 -7.91
N LEU A 114 -20.81 25.41 -8.12
CA LEU A 114 -20.39 25.92 -9.43
C LEU A 114 -20.02 24.80 -10.41
N LEU A 115 -19.19 23.83 -10.00
CA LEU A 115 -18.80 22.71 -10.88
C LEU A 115 -19.97 21.78 -11.20
N ARG A 116 -20.96 21.66 -10.30
CA ARG A 116 -22.21 20.93 -10.59
C ARG A 116 -22.97 21.61 -11.73
N TRP A 117 -23.14 22.92 -11.67
CA TRP A 117 -23.76 23.69 -12.76
C TRP A 117 -22.96 23.60 -14.07
N ILE A 118 -21.63 23.71 -14.01
CA ILE A 118 -20.77 23.55 -15.20
C ILE A 118 -20.95 22.16 -15.83
N ARG A 119 -20.97 21.09 -15.03
CA ARG A 119 -21.23 19.72 -15.55
C ARG A 119 -22.60 19.61 -16.21
N ILE A 120 -23.66 20.18 -15.60
CA ILE A 120 -25.01 20.14 -16.16
C ILE A 120 -25.05 20.87 -17.51
N VAL A 121 -24.45 22.06 -17.60
CA VAL A 121 -24.39 22.84 -18.83
C VAL A 121 -23.64 22.08 -19.93
N VAL A 122 -22.47 21.51 -19.63
CA VAL A 122 -21.70 20.72 -20.61
C VAL A 122 -22.50 19.52 -21.12
N ILE A 123 -23.15 18.77 -20.24
CA ILE A 123 -24.00 17.64 -20.64
C ILE A 123 -25.16 18.11 -21.52
N ALA A 124 -25.84 19.20 -21.14
CA ALA A 124 -26.93 19.76 -21.93
C ALA A 124 -26.47 20.16 -23.33
N VAL A 125 -25.31 20.82 -23.46
CA VAL A 125 -24.71 21.19 -24.75
C VAL A 125 -24.41 19.96 -25.59
N ILE A 126 -23.79 18.92 -25.01
CA ILE A 126 -23.49 17.67 -25.72
C ILE A 126 -24.77 17.00 -26.22
N VAL A 127 -25.82 16.92 -25.38
CA VAL A 127 -27.12 16.34 -25.77
C VAL A 127 -27.74 17.11 -26.93
N VAL A 128 -27.71 18.45 -26.89
CA VAL A 128 -28.23 19.28 -27.98
C VAL A 128 -27.46 19.04 -29.28
N LEU A 129 -26.12 18.99 -29.22
CA LEU A 129 -25.28 18.72 -30.40
C LEU A 129 -25.57 17.33 -31.01
N VAL A 130 -25.74 16.31 -30.18
CA VAL A 130 -26.10 14.95 -30.64
C VAL A 130 -27.48 14.94 -31.29
N LEU A 131 -28.48 15.60 -30.71
CA LEU A 131 -29.83 15.69 -31.28
C LEU A 131 -29.84 16.41 -32.63
N LEU A 132 -29.05 17.47 -32.78
CA LEU A 132 -28.90 18.19 -34.04
C LEU A 132 -28.23 17.33 -35.10
N ALA A 133 -27.18 16.59 -34.74
CA ALA A 133 -26.50 15.67 -35.67
C ALA A 133 -27.42 14.53 -36.14
N LEU A 134 -28.23 13.95 -35.23
CA LEU A 134 -29.20 12.90 -35.57
C LEU A 134 -30.32 13.39 -36.48
N ARG A 135 -30.77 14.65 -36.33
CA ARG A 135 -31.74 15.26 -37.25
C ARG A 135 -31.14 15.61 -38.61
N GLY A 136 -29.85 15.97 -38.67
CA GLY A 136 -29.15 16.27 -39.91
C GLY A 136 -28.82 15.03 -40.77
N LEU A 137 -28.78 13.84 -40.18
CA LEU A 137 -28.53 12.57 -40.88
C LEU A 137 -29.81 11.89 -41.43
N GLY A 138 -30.99 12.40 -41.07
CA GLY A 138 -32.29 11.88 -41.51
C GLY A 138 -32.89 12.61 -42.72
N HIS A 139 -32.15 13.53 -43.34
CA HIS A 139 -32.56 14.30 -44.52
C HIS A 139 -31.71 13.96 -45.74
#